data_AF-A0A8T3N0Z6-F1
#
_entry.id   AF-A0A8T3N0Z6-F1
#
_cell.length_a   1.000
_cell.length_b   1.000
_cell.length_c   1.000
_cell.angle_alpha   90.00
_cell.angle_beta   90.00
_cell.angle_gamma   90.00
#
_symmetry.space_group_name_H-M   'P 1'
#
loop_
_entity.id
_entity.type
_entity.pdbx_description
1 polymer ?
#
loop_
_entity_poly.entity_id
_entity_poly.type
_entity_poly.pdbx_seq_one_letter_code
_entity_poly.pdbx_strand_id
1 'polypeptide(L)'
;MRRDKTATSSKATCNRYMACVRAILKKSCEWGWLKQCPKVAMYALEAREPRWITPDEFDALYAVLPPHQAVLAHFGVTTGLRQRNVSLLKWNKGDMARTCAWVTGASAKGKRGIAVPLSRDALAILAGQRGQHPEYVFAYKGEPVWQVNTLAWRKAVRAAGIAPFRWHDLRHTWASWHCRPARRCMSCRN
;
A
#
# COMPACT_ATOMS: atom_id res chain seq x y z
N MET A 1 0.55 27.19 -25.42
CA MET A 1 1.43 26.26 -24.66
C MET A 1 0.72 25.34 -23.63
N ARG A 2 -0.62 25.22 -23.61
CA ARG A 2 -1.37 24.38 -22.64
C ARG A 2 -1.83 23.01 -23.17
N ARG A 3 -1.70 22.74 -24.47
CA ARG A 3 -2.37 21.58 -25.12
C ARG A 3 -1.49 20.33 -25.30
N ASP A 4 -0.16 20.44 -25.28
CA ASP A 4 0.65 19.33 -25.83
C ASP A 4 1.16 18.29 -24.83
N LYS A 5 1.26 18.60 -23.52
CA LYS A 5 1.82 17.63 -22.54
C LYS A 5 0.82 16.57 -22.05
N THR A 6 -0.48 16.78 -22.21
CA THR A 6 -1.50 15.76 -21.92
C THR A 6 -1.52 14.63 -22.94
N ALA A 7 -0.95 14.84 -24.13
CA ALA A 7 -0.85 13.80 -25.16
C ALA A 7 0.17 12.70 -24.80
N THR A 8 1.21 13.05 -24.04
CA THR A 8 2.32 12.12 -23.71
C THR A 8 2.30 11.64 -22.25
N SER A 9 1.55 12.28 -21.36
CA SER A 9 1.59 11.98 -19.91
C SER A 9 0.27 12.26 -19.20
N SER A 10 0.01 11.51 -18.12
CA SER A 10 -1.22 11.68 -17.32
C SER A 10 -1.30 13.08 -16.68
N LYS A 11 -2.52 13.61 -16.51
CA LYS A 11 -2.78 14.88 -15.80
C LYS A 11 -2.10 14.92 -14.42
N ALA A 12 -2.09 13.80 -13.70
CA ALA A 12 -1.43 13.69 -12.40
C ALA A 12 0.09 13.84 -12.49
N THR A 13 0.71 13.26 -13.53
CA THR A 13 2.14 13.42 -13.82
C THR A 13 2.46 14.88 -14.16
N CYS A 14 1.66 15.51 -15.04
CA CYS A 14 1.82 16.93 -15.34
C CYS A 14 1.72 17.80 -14.08
N ASN A 15 0.76 17.51 -13.20
CA ASN A 15 0.62 18.21 -11.92
C ASN A 15 1.86 18.06 -11.01
N ARG A 16 2.55 16.91 -11.00
CA ARG A 16 3.80 16.76 -10.22
C ARG A 16 4.88 17.71 -10.71
N TYR A 17 5.06 17.82 -12.03
CA TYR A 17 6.01 18.76 -12.62
C TYR A 17 5.60 20.22 -12.36
N MET A 18 4.32 20.55 -12.55
CA MET A 18 3.80 21.90 -12.29
C MET A 18 3.95 22.30 -10.82
N ALA A 19 3.79 21.36 -9.88
CA ALA A 19 4.03 21.60 -8.46
C ALA A 19 5.50 21.90 -8.16
N CYS A 20 6.44 21.18 -8.81
CA CYS A 20 7.87 21.44 -8.71
C CYS A 20 8.21 22.86 -9.20
N VAL A 21 7.75 23.20 -10.41
CA VAL A 21 7.95 24.54 -11.00
C VAL A 21 7.34 25.62 -10.10
N ARG A 22 6.12 25.42 -9.59
CA ARG A 22 5.48 26.35 -8.67
C ARG A 22 6.29 26.53 -7.37
N ALA A 23 6.88 25.46 -6.83
CA ALA A 23 7.72 25.55 -5.64
C ALA A 23 8.99 26.37 -5.88
N ILE A 24 9.65 26.16 -7.03
CA ILE A 24 10.83 26.94 -7.45
C ILE A 24 10.47 28.42 -7.57
N LEU A 25 9.42 28.76 -8.33
CA LEU A 25 8.98 30.14 -8.53
C LEU A 25 8.60 30.82 -7.21
N LYS A 26 7.95 30.10 -6.31
CA LYS A 26 7.63 30.61 -4.97
C LYS A 26 8.89 30.93 -4.17
N LYS A 27 9.91 30.06 -4.22
CA LYS A 27 11.20 30.31 -3.56
C LYS A 27 11.99 31.44 -4.20
N SER A 28 11.99 31.56 -5.53
CA SER A 28 12.62 32.68 -6.24
C SER A 28 11.99 34.03 -5.87
N CYS A 29 10.69 34.10 -5.63
CA CYS A 29 10.06 35.32 -5.10
C CYS A 29 10.44 35.58 -3.64
N GLU A 30 10.49 34.54 -2.81
CA GLU A 30 10.90 34.65 -1.40
C GLU A 30 12.35 35.17 -1.28
N TRP A 31 13.23 34.75 -2.19
CA TRP A 31 14.62 35.22 -2.29
C TRP A 31 14.77 36.57 -3.02
N GLY A 32 13.66 37.19 -3.44
CA GLY A 32 13.67 38.49 -4.13
C GLY A 32 14.17 38.46 -5.57
N TRP A 33 14.43 37.29 -6.16
CA TRP A 33 14.85 37.17 -7.57
C TRP A 33 13.72 37.52 -8.55
N LEU A 34 12.48 37.38 -8.11
CA LEU A 34 11.28 37.72 -8.87
C LEU A 34 10.43 38.71 -8.07
N LYS A 35 10.07 39.84 -8.69
CA LYS A 35 9.20 40.87 -8.09
C LYS A 35 7.78 40.35 -7.79
N GLN A 36 7.27 39.42 -8.59
CA GLN A 36 5.95 38.84 -8.41
C GLN A 36 5.93 37.38 -8.82
N CYS A 37 5.24 36.54 -8.02
CA CYS A 37 5.14 35.11 -8.28
C CYS A 37 4.08 34.82 -9.36
N PRO A 38 4.45 34.23 -10.51
CA PRO A 38 3.48 33.92 -11.54
C PRO A 38 2.57 32.76 -11.11
N LYS A 39 1.27 32.90 -11.42
CA LYS A 39 0.27 31.87 -11.10
C LYS A 39 0.39 30.67 -12.04
N VAL A 40 0.96 29.58 -11.53
CA VAL A 40 0.97 28.28 -12.20
C VAL A 40 -0.37 27.58 -11.94
N ALA A 41 -1.18 27.26 -12.94
CA ALA A 41 -2.44 26.52 -12.75
C ALA A 41 -2.22 25.00 -12.72
N MET A 42 -3.02 24.27 -11.93
CA MET A 42 -3.01 22.80 -11.89
C MET A 42 -4.18 22.24 -12.70
N TYR A 43 -4.01 21.03 -13.23
CA TYR A 43 -5.11 20.27 -13.82
C TYR A 43 -6.03 19.73 -12.72
N ALA A 44 -7.34 19.79 -12.95
CA ALA A 44 -8.30 19.05 -12.12
C ALA A 44 -8.08 17.55 -12.30
N LEU A 45 -8.03 16.83 -11.18
CA LEU A 45 -7.93 15.37 -11.14
C LEU A 45 -9.25 14.83 -10.61
N GLU A 46 -9.79 13.83 -11.28
CA GLU A 46 -10.91 13.07 -10.76
C GLU A 46 -10.46 12.28 -9.53
N ALA A 47 -11.22 12.41 -8.44
CA ALA A 47 -11.02 11.58 -7.26
C ALA A 47 -11.40 10.14 -7.63
N ARG A 48 -10.48 9.19 -7.42
CA ARG A 48 -10.80 7.77 -7.54
C ARG A 48 -11.26 7.28 -6.19
N GLU A 49 -12.42 6.65 -6.15
CA GLU A 49 -12.90 6.00 -4.94
C GLU A 49 -11.98 4.83 -4.56
N PRO A 50 -11.66 4.66 -3.26
CA PRO A 50 -10.88 3.53 -2.80
C PRO A 50 -11.67 2.24 -2.99
N ARG A 51 -11.15 1.31 -3.79
CA ARG A 51 -11.71 -0.02 -3.97
C ARG A 51 -11.24 -0.96 -2.86
N TRP A 52 -12.13 -1.84 -2.41
CA TRP A 52 -11.84 -2.97 -1.54
C TRP A 52 -12.53 -4.23 -2.08
N ILE A 53 -12.14 -5.40 -1.57
CA ILE A 53 -12.68 -6.70 -1.99
C ILE A 53 -13.31 -7.43 -0.81
N THR A 54 -14.20 -8.38 -1.10
CA THR A 54 -14.81 -9.28 -0.13
C THR A 54 -13.86 -10.42 0.27
N PRO A 55 -14.12 -11.13 1.39
CA PRO A 55 -13.34 -12.31 1.77
C PRO A 55 -13.31 -13.37 0.67
N ASP A 56 -14.46 -13.70 0.07
CA ASP A 56 -14.57 -14.70 -1.01
C ASP A 56 -13.73 -14.31 -2.24
N GLU A 57 -13.75 -13.03 -2.62
CA GLU A 57 -12.89 -12.51 -3.69
C GLU A 57 -11.39 -12.58 -3.33
N PHE A 58 -11.04 -12.39 -2.06
CA PHE A 58 -9.66 -12.55 -1.60
C PHE A 58 -9.23 -14.02 -1.63
N ASP A 59 -10.09 -14.96 -1.27
CA ASP A 59 -9.81 -16.40 -1.33
C ASP A 59 -9.60 -16.86 -2.77
N ALA A 60 -10.45 -16.40 -3.70
CA ALA A 60 -10.27 -16.64 -5.13
C ALA A 60 -8.94 -16.08 -5.65
N LEU A 61 -8.54 -14.88 -5.20
CA LEU A 61 -7.23 -14.31 -5.53
C LEU A 61 -6.08 -15.12 -4.93
N TYR A 62 -6.20 -15.53 -3.67
CA TYR A 62 -5.19 -16.27 -2.94
C TYR A 62 -4.88 -17.61 -3.61
N ALA A 63 -5.91 -18.32 -4.09
CA ALA A 63 -5.78 -19.60 -4.79
C ALA A 63 -4.97 -19.52 -6.10
N VAL A 64 -4.99 -18.37 -6.77
CA VAL A 64 -4.31 -18.18 -8.07
C VAL A 64 -2.92 -17.53 -7.92
N LEU A 65 -2.62 -16.94 -6.77
CA LEU A 65 -1.35 -16.26 -6.55
C LEU A 65 -0.18 -17.24 -6.40
N PRO A 66 1.01 -16.90 -6.94
CA PRO A 66 2.22 -17.64 -6.62
C PRO A 66 2.47 -17.66 -5.10
N PRO A 67 3.00 -18.76 -4.51
CA PRO A 67 3.08 -18.92 -3.06
C PRO A 67 3.74 -17.74 -2.34
N HIS A 68 4.87 -17.24 -2.85
CA HIS A 68 5.57 -16.10 -2.27
C HIS A 68 4.70 -14.82 -2.25
N GLN A 69 3.89 -14.57 -3.29
CA GLN A 69 2.99 -13.41 -3.34
C GLN A 69 1.72 -13.63 -2.52
N ALA A 70 1.20 -14.86 -2.46
CA ALA A 70 0.02 -15.20 -1.68
C ALA A 70 0.24 -14.90 -0.19
N VAL A 71 1.38 -15.32 0.36
CA VAL A 71 1.76 -15.04 1.76
C VAL A 71 1.87 -13.52 2.02
N LEU A 72 2.53 -12.77 1.13
CA LEU A 72 2.64 -11.32 1.21
C LEU A 72 1.28 -10.60 1.15
N ALA A 73 0.37 -11.07 0.28
CA ALA A 73 -0.96 -10.54 0.13
C ALA A 73 -1.82 -10.81 1.37
N HIS A 74 -1.74 -12.02 1.91
CA HIS A 74 -2.43 -12.42 3.14
C HIS A 74 -1.92 -11.62 4.35
N PHE A 75 -0.62 -11.41 4.46
CA PHE A 75 -0.07 -10.51 5.49
C PHE A 75 -0.51 -9.06 5.27
N GLY A 76 -0.61 -8.60 4.02
CA GLY A 76 -1.06 -7.27 3.67
C GLY A 76 -2.53 -7.00 4.06
N VAL A 77 -3.43 -7.94 3.77
CA VAL A 77 -4.86 -7.80 4.07
C VAL A 77 -5.17 -7.95 5.56
N THR A 78 -4.35 -8.68 6.33
CA THR A 78 -4.54 -8.88 7.78
C THR A 78 -3.97 -7.75 8.62
N THR A 79 -2.90 -7.08 8.16
CA THR A 79 -2.24 -6.01 8.91
C THR A 79 -2.57 -4.61 8.42
N GLY A 80 -3.05 -4.47 7.18
CA GLY A 80 -3.32 -3.18 6.56
C GLY A 80 -2.07 -2.30 6.39
N LEU A 81 -0.87 -2.85 6.50
CA LEU A 81 0.38 -2.10 6.42
C LEU A 81 0.61 -1.52 5.01
N ARG A 82 1.46 -0.49 4.92
CA ARG A 82 1.87 0.04 3.61
C ARG A 82 2.69 -1.02 2.87
N GLN A 83 2.58 -1.02 1.54
CA GLN A 83 3.31 -1.95 0.67
C GLN A 83 4.77 -2.15 1.03
N ARG A 84 5.53 -1.06 1.15
CA ARG A 84 6.96 -1.16 1.45
C ARG A 84 7.23 -1.71 2.86
N ASN A 85 6.32 -1.46 3.80
CA ASN A 85 6.46 -1.95 5.18
C ASN A 85 6.19 -3.45 5.28
N VAL A 86 5.33 -3.98 4.40
CA VAL A 86 5.10 -5.41 4.26
C VAL A 86 6.27 -6.05 3.50
N SER A 87 6.57 -5.54 2.31
CA SER A 87 7.52 -6.19 1.40
C SER A 87 8.97 -6.18 1.89
N LEU A 88 9.36 -5.15 2.66
CA LEU A 88 10.70 -5.01 3.25
C LEU A 88 10.68 -5.17 4.78
N LEU A 89 9.73 -5.95 5.31
CA LEU A 89 9.68 -6.24 6.73
C LEU A 89 10.92 -7.03 7.16
N LYS A 90 11.62 -6.56 8.19
CA LYS A 90 12.78 -7.22 8.78
C LYS A 90 12.42 -7.93 10.08
N TRP A 91 13.08 -9.03 10.39
CA TRP A 91 12.86 -9.78 11.64
C TRP A 91 13.10 -8.93 12.88
N ASN A 92 14.11 -8.05 12.86
CA ASN A 92 14.40 -7.12 13.97
C ASN A 92 13.32 -6.03 14.18
N LYS A 93 12.29 -5.95 13.31
CA LYS A 93 11.14 -5.04 13.43
C LYS A 93 9.84 -5.78 13.73
N GLY A 94 9.78 -7.10 13.55
CA GLY A 94 8.64 -7.91 13.96
C GLY A 94 8.89 -8.46 15.35
N ASP A 95 8.34 -7.80 16.38
CA ASP A 95 8.40 -8.36 17.73
C ASP A 95 7.22 -9.32 17.90
N MET A 96 7.48 -10.60 17.62
CA MET A 96 6.50 -11.68 17.83
C MET A 96 6.17 -11.88 19.31
N ALA A 97 7.04 -11.49 20.24
CA ALA A 97 6.78 -11.60 21.67
C ALA A 97 5.80 -10.53 22.17
N ARG A 98 5.81 -9.35 21.54
CA ARG A 98 4.85 -8.26 21.85
C ARG A 98 3.63 -8.24 20.93
N THR A 99 3.47 -9.22 20.04
CA THR A 99 2.38 -9.27 19.04
C THR A 99 2.26 -7.97 18.25
N CYS A 100 3.38 -7.29 17.96
CA CYS A 100 3.37 -5.97 17.31
C CYS A 100 4.45 -5.89 16.22
N ALA A 101 4.04 -5.43 15.03
CA ALA A 101 5.00 -5.01 14.00
C ALA A 101 5.39 -3.54 14.24
N TRP A 102 6.69 -3.29 14.41
CA TRP A 102 7.23 -1.95 14.56
C TRP A 102 7.51 -1.34 13.19
N VAL A 103 6.64 -0.43 12.76
CA VAL A 103 6.96 0.44 11.62
C VAL A 103 7.85 1.57 12.12
N THR A 104 9.14 1.58 11.77
CA THR A 104 10.06 2.64 12.17
C THR A 104 9.64 4.01 11.64
N GLY A 105 9.98 5.07 12.37
CA GLY A 105 9.68 6.46 12.00
C GLY A 105 10.17 6.88 10.62
N ALA A 106 11.24 6.28 10.09
CA ALA A 106 11.70 6.51 8.71
C ALA A 106 10.71 6.00 7.64
N SER A 107 9.85 5.04 8.00
CA SER A 107 8.81 4.43 7.15
C SER A 107 7.39 4.92 7.48
N ALA A 108 7.25 5.74 8.54
CA ALA A 108 6.01 6.37 8.95
C ALA A 108 6.04 7.87 8.61
N LYS A 109 5.01 8.36 7.90
CA LYS A 109 4.88 9.77 7.49
C LYS A 109 5.01 10.78 8.65
N GLY A 110 4.88 10.34 9.91
CA GLY A 110 4.98 11.17 11.12
C GLY A 110 6.25 11.02 11.95
N LYS A 111 7.30 10.33 11.48
CA LYS A 111 8.58 10.11 12.23
C LYS A 111 8.47 9.41 13.59
N ARG A 112 7.28 8.99 14.02
CA ARG A 112 7.05 8.18 15.22
C ARG A 112 6.88 6.72 14.83
N GLY A 113 7.50 5.82 15.60
CA GLY A 113 7.29 4.39 15.44
C GLY A 113 5.84 4.04 15.75
N ILE A 114 5.16 3.37 14.83
CA ILE A 114 3.79 2.88 15.05
C ILE A 114 3.89 1.38 15.31
N ALA A 115 3.51 0.96 16.52
CA ALA A 115 3.27 -0.44 16.82
C ALA A 115 1.90 -0.82 16.25
N VAL A 116 1.90 -1.70 15.25
CA VAL A 116 0.65 -2.26 14.71
C VAL A 116 0.41 -3.61 15.37
N PRO A 117 -0.69 -3.79 16.13
CA PRO A 117 -1.01 -5.08 16.72
C PRO A 117 -1.21 -6.11 15.61
N LEU A 118 -0.58 -7.27 15.77
CA LEU A 118 -0.63 -8.38 14.83
C LEU A 118 -1.75 -9.33 15.26
N SER A 119 -2.62 -9.69 14.31
CA SER A 119 -3.60 -10.74 14.51
C SER A 119 -2.93 -12.11 14.68
N ARG A 120 -3.67 -13.10 15.22
CA ARG A 120 -3.19 -14.49 15.31
C ARG A 120 -2.77 -15.04 13.94
N ASP A 121 -3.53 -14.71 12.90
CA ASP A 121 -3.23 -15.13 11.53
C ASP A 121 -1.93 -14.50 11.02
N ALA A 122 -1.71 -13.20 11.31
CA ALA A 122 -0.48 -12.53 10.94
C ALA A 122 0.73 -13.15 11.64
N LEU A 123 0.60 -13.57 12.91
CA LEU A 123 1.66 -14.28 13.64
C LEU A 123 1.93 -15.67 13.06
N ALA A 124 0.90 -16.42 12.67
CA ALA A 124 1.05 -17.72 12.02
C ALA A 124 1.80 -17.59 10.68
N ILE A 125 1.49 -16.56 9.91
CA ILE A 125 2.21 -16.25 8.66
C ILE A 125 3.69 -15.95 8.95
N LEU A 126 3.99 -15.12 9.96
CA LEU A 126 5.37 -14.82 10.34
C LEU A 126 6.11 -16.09 10.78
N ALA A 127 5.49 -16.94 11.59
CA ALA A 127 6.10 -18.20 12.02
C ALA A 127 6.47 -19.10 10.83
N GLY A 128 5.59 -19.19 9.82
CA GLY A 128 5.84 -19.99 8.61
C GLY A 128 6.92 -19.44 7.67
N GLN A 129 7.35 -18.18 7.85
CA GLN A 129 8.45 -17.59 7.08
C GLN A 129 9.81 -17.67 7.78
N ARG A 130 9.87 -18.15 9.03
CA ARG A 130 11.15 -18.31 9.73
C ARG A 130 12.05 -19.31 9.00
N GLY A 131 13.33 -18.97 8.92
CA GLY A 131 14.35 -19.81 8.26
C GLY A 131 14.50 -19.59 6.75
N GLN A 132 13.58 -18.86 6.09
CA GLN A 132 13.67 -18.56 4.65
C GLN A 132 14.79 -17.55 4.34
N HIS A 133 14.99 -16.57 5.22
CA HIS A 133 15.97 -15.50 5.02
C HIS A 133 16.43 -14.91 6.37
N PRO A 134 17.73 -14.57 6.53
CA PRO A 134 18.29 -14.10 7.81
C PRO A 134 17.76 -12.72 8.25
N GLU A 135 17.62 -11.76 7.32
CA GLU A 135 17.23 -10.38 7.65
C GLU A 135 15.73 -10.06 7.40
N TYR A 136 15.21 -10.41 6.23
CA TYR A 136 13.84 -10.10 5.80
C TYR A 136 12.87 -11.24 6.09
N VAL A 137 11.63 -10.89 6.42
CA VAL A 137 10.53 -11.84 6.63
C VAL A 137 10.08 -12.46 5.32
N PHE A 138 9.94 -11.64 4.27
CA PHE A 138 9.48 -12.10 2.95
C PHE A 138 10.63 -12.05 1.95
N ALA A 139 11.06 -13.22 1.51
CA ALA A 139 12.08 -13.38 0.50
C ALA A 139 11.60 -14.34 -0.61
N TYR A 140 12.17 -14.20 -1.80
CA TYR A 140 11.96 -15.08 -2.92
C TYR A 140 13.29 -15.30 -3.63
N LYS A 141 13.69 -16.57 -3.80
CA LYS A 141 14.99 -16.95 -4.39
C LYS A 141 16.20 -16.29 -3.70
N GLY A 142 16.18 -16.23 -2.36
CA GLY A 142 17.27 -15.66 -1.57
C GLY A 142 17.29 -14.13 -1.49
N GLU A 143 16.46 -13.43 -2.26
CA GLU A 143 16.39 -11.97 -2.29
C GLU A 143 15.08 -11.46 -1.65
N PRO A 144 15.09 -10.29 -0.98
CA PRO A 144 13.87 -9.68 -0.47
C PRO A 144 12.93 -9.26 -1.60
N VAL A 145 11.63 -9.37 -1.35
CA VAL A 145 10.62 -9.01 -2.36
C VAL A 145 10.48 -7.48 -2.42
N TRP A 146 11.21 -6.84 -3.33
CA TRP A 146 11.14 -5.38 -3.50
C TRP A 146 9.85 -4.90 -4.18
N GLN A 147 9.36 -5.66 -5.15
CA GLN A 147 8.21 -5.31 -5.96
C GLN A 147 7.13 -6.38 -5.86
N VAL A 148 5.94 -5.98 -5.41
CA VAL A 148 4.78 -6.87 -5.29
C VAL A 148 3.72 -6.61 -6.37
N ASN A 149 3.70 -5.42 -6.98
CA ASN A 149 2.80 -5.10 -8.09
C ASN A 149 3.38 -5.53 -9.45
N THR A 150 3.75 -6.81 -9.54
CA THR A 150 4.39 -7.42 -10.71
C THR A 150 3.35 -7.81 -11.77
N LEU A 151 3.82 -8.29 -12.92
CA LEU A 151 2.94 -8.88 -13.93
C LEU A 151 2.16 -10.08 -13.40
N ALA A 152 2.76 -10.87 -12.50
CA ALA A 152 2.10 -12.00 -11.86
C ALA A 152 0.87 -11.55 -11.04
N TRP A 153 1.01 -10.51 -10.23
CA TRP A 153 -0.11 -9.91 -9.50
C TRP A 153 -1.26 -9.51 -10.44
N ARG A 154 -0.95 -8.79 -11.53
CA ARG A 154 -1.97 -8.34 -12.50
C ARG A 154 -2.61 -9.49 -13.28
N LYS A 155 -1.90 -10.61 -13.47
CA LYS A 155 -2.46 -11.81 -14.07
C LYS A 155 -3.41 -12.50 -13.09
N ALA A 156 -2.99 -12.68 -11.83
CA ALA A 156 -3.84 -13.28 -10.78
C ALA A 156 -5.11 -12.47 -10.53
N VAL A 157 -5.01 -11.14 -10.44
CA VAL A 157 -6.16 -10.22 -10.30
C VAL A 157 -7.17 -10.37 -11.44
N ARG A 158 -6.71 -10.59 -12.67
CA ARG A 158 -7.60 -10.81 -13.83
C ARG A 158 -8.20 -12.21 -13.81
N ALA A 159 -7.42 -13.22 -13.47
CA ALA A 159 -7.88 -14.60 -13.36
C ALA A 159 -8.93 -14.78 -12.25
N ALA A 160 -8.80 -14.06 -11.14
CA ALA A 160 -9.78 -14.03 -10.06
C ALA A 160 -11.00 -13.12 -10.34
N GLY A 161 -11.10 -12.48 -11.51
CA GLY A 161 -12.26 -11.65 -11.87
C GLY A 161 -12.37 -10.30 -11.16
N ILE A 162 -11.36 -9.90 -10.38
CA ILE A 162 -11.41 -8.71 -9.51
C ILE A 162 -10.75 -7.46 -10.12
N ALA A 163 -10.42 -7.44 -11.41
CA ALA A 163 -9.81 -6.27 -12.05
C ALA A 163 -10.78 -5.06 -12.11
N PRO A 164 -10.31 -3.80 -12.05
CA PRO A 164 -8.96 -3.36 -11.68
C PRO A 164 -8.74 -3.36 -10.15
N PHE A 165 -7.75 -4.12 -9.66
CA PHE A 165 -7.35 -4.16 -8.25
C PHE A 165 -5.82 -4.13 -8.12
N ARG A 166 -5.30 -3.25 -7.26
CA ARG A 166 -3.86 -3.05 -7.04
C ARG A 166 -3.47 -3.62 -5.69
N TRP A 167 -2.19 -3.96 -5.54
CA TRP A 167 -1.67 -4.42 -4.26
C TRP A 167 -1.94 -3.41 -3.12
N HIS A 168 -1.85 -2.11 -3.40
CA HIS A 168 -2.12 -1.08 -2.40
C HIS A 168 -3.57 -1.10 -1.87
N ASP A 169 -4.51 -1.62 -2.66
CA ASP A 169 -5.92 -1.68 -2.31
C ASP A 169 -6.20 -2.74 -1.21
N LEU A 170 -5.25 -3.64 -0.93
CA LEU A 170 -5.28 -4.54 0.24
C LEU A 170 -5.36 -3.77 1.56
N ARG A 171 -4.72 -2.60 1.65
CA ARG A 171 -4.81 -1.75 2.84
C ARG A 171 -6.21 -1.14 3.00
N HIS A 172 -6.85 -0.79 1.90
CA HIS A 172 -8.23 -0.30 1.91
C HIS A 172 -9.20 -1.44 2.27
N THR A 173 -8.88 -2.66 1.84
CA THR A 173 -9.60 -3.87 2.20
C THR A 173 -9.54 -4.13 3.70
N TRP A 174 -8.35 -4.11 4.30
CA TRP A 174 -8.19 -4.22 5.77
C TRP A 174 -9.04 -3.19 6.52
N ALA A 175 -8.93 -1.92 6.15
CA ALA A 175 -9.68 -0.85 6.80
C ALA A 175 -11.20 -1.06 6.67
N SER A 176 -11.67 -1.47 5.50
CA SER A 176 -13.09 -1.72 5.24
C SER A 176 -13.62 -2.93 6.02
N TRP A 177 -12.81 -3.99 6.17
CA TRP A 177 -13.19 -5.17 6.94
C TRP A 177 -13.26 -4.89 8.44
N HIS A 178 -12.35 -4.06 8.96
CA HIS A 178 -12.30 -3.71 10.39
C HIS A 178 -13.27 -2.59 10.79
N CYS A 179 -13.67 -1.71 9.85
CA CYS A 179 -14.68 -0.69 10.10
C CYS A 179 -16.13 -1.23 10.04
N ARG A 180 -16.35 -2.47 9.58
CA ARG A 180 -17.68 -3.07 9.62
C ARG A 180 -18.01 -3.40 11.08
N PRO A 181 -19.05 -2.78 11.68
CA PRO A 181 -19.54 -3.28 12.95
C PRO A 181 -19.91 -4.74 12.74
N ALA A 182 -19.42 -5.63 13.61
CA ALA A 182 -19.88 -7.00 13.67
C ALA A 182 -21.41 -6.94 13.61
N ARG A 183 -22.01 -7.49 12.54
CA ARG A 183 -23.47 -7.56 12.46
C ARG A 183 -23.91 -8.25 13.73
N ARG A 184 -24.55 -7.50 14.63
CA ARG A 184 -25.17 -8.05 15.82
C ARG A 184 -26.07 -9.17 15.30
N CYS A 185 -25.74 -10.40 15.68
CA CYS A 185 -26.47 -11.58 15.24
C CYS A 185 -27.97 -11.36 15.52
N MET A 186 -28.79 -11.32 14.47
CA MET A 186 -30.23 -11.11 14.60
C MET A 186 -30.96 -12.32 15.22
N SER A 187 -30.29 -13.44 15.51
CA SER A 187 -30.92 -14.64 16.07
C SER A 187 -30.86 -14.79 17.59
N CYS A 188 -30.23 -13.89 18.35
CA CYS A 188 -30.38 -13.86 19.81
C CYS A 188 -31.52 -12.91 20.21
N ARG A 189 -32.74 -13.32 19.90
CA ARG A 189 -33.97 -12.84 20.55
C ARG A 189 -34.92 -14.04 20.65
N ASN A 190 -34.82 -14.74 21.77
CA ASN A 190 -35.90 -15.45 22.46
C ASN A 190 -35.52 -15.49 23.93
#